data_AF-A0A7V2P6L1-F1
#
_entry.id   AF-A0A7V2P6L1-F1
#
_cell.length_a   1.000
_cell.length_b   1.000
_cell.length_c   1.000
_cell.angle_alpha   90.00
_cell.angle_beta   90.00
_cell.angle_gamma   90.00
#
_symmetry.space_group_name_H-M   'P 1'
#
loop_
_entity.id
_entity.type
_entity.pdbx_description
1 polymer ?
#
loop_
_entity_poly.entity_id
_entity_poly.type
_entity_poly.pdbx_seq_one_letter_code
_entity_poly.pdbx_strand_id
1 'polypeptide(L)' 'MLQERKVSQNWGWMWNRWIMLKGNERVEREISHRLYSATEIVSLLKECGFTAVDVYGGLDGSPYDHTARRMAVVARK' A
#
# COMPACT_ATOMS: atom_id res chain seq x y z
N MET A 1 0.28 21.77 -1.84
CA MET A 1 0.22 20.73 -0.77
C MET A 1 1.64 20.33 -0.46
N LEU A 2 2.03 20.35 0.81
CA LEU A 2 3.33 19.84 1.26
C LEU A 2 3.14 18.46 1.89
N GLN A 3 4.14 17.60 1.74
CA GLN A 3 4.12 16.26 2.32
C GLN A 3 5.48 15.91 2.95
N GLU A 4 5.43 15.33 4.15
CA GLU A 4 6.55 14.67 4.81
C GLU A 4 6.26 13.17 4.90
N ARG A 5 7.28 12.33 4.68
CA ARG A 5 7.19 10.87 4.80
C ARG A 5 8.32 10.35 5.66
N LYS A 6 8.02 9.42 6.57
CA LYS A 6 9.01 8.70 7.36
C LYS A 6 8.70 7.21 7.30
N VAL A 7 9.70 6.44 6.92
CA VAL A 7 9.65 4.98 6.93
C VAL A 7 10.33 4.49 8.21
N SER A 8 9.71 3.52 8.88
CA SER A 8 10.25 2.90 10.09
C SER A 8 9.91 1.41 10.13
N GLN A 9 10.29 0.74 11.23
CA GLN A 9 10.02 -0.69 11.47
C GLN A 9 10.47 -1.58 10.29
N ASN A 10 11.75 -1.49 9.93
CA ASN A 10 12.34 -2.28 8.83
C ASN A 10 11.57 -2.15 7.51
N TRP A 11 11.19 -0.93 7.14
CA TRP A 11 10.39 -0.63 5.95
C TRP A 11 8.93 -1.09 5.99
N GLY A 12 8.46 -1.65 7.12
CA GLY A 12 7.09 -2.10 7.27
C GLY A 12 6.10 -1.01 7.65
N TRP A 13 6.54 0.17 8.10
CA TRP A 13 5.62 1.24 8.53
C TRP A 13 5.93 2.56 7.85
N MET A 14 4.88 3.20 7.31
CA MET A 14 4.96 4.52 6.70
C MET A 14 4.08 5.49 7.47
N TRP A 15 4.70 6.53 8.01
CA TRP A 15 4.00 7.72 8.50
C TRP A 15 4.07 8.84 7.47
N ASN A 16 2.94 9.51 7.26
CA ASN A 16 2.78 10.62 6.34
C ASN A 16 2.16 11.81 7.06
N ARG A 17 2.70 13.00 6.83
CA ARG A 17 2.06 14.26 7.21
C ARG A 17 1.77 15.07 5.97
N TRP A 18 0.52 15.47 5.82
CA TRP A 18 0.01 16.29 4.71
C TRP A 18 -0.35 17.66 5.24
N ILE A 19 0.22 18.71 4.63
CA ILE A 19 -0.06 20.10 4.96
C ILE A 19 -0.70 20.75 3.73
N MET A 20 -1.97 21.09 3.84
CA MET A 20 -2.76 21.76 2.81
C MET A 20 -2.92 23.24 3.19
N LEU A 21 -2.62 24.12 2.25
CA LEU A 21 -2.82 25.56 2.38
C LEU A 21 -3.96 25.95 1.43
N LYS A 22 -5.02 26.56 1.95
CA LYS A 22 -6.18 27.03 1.18
C LYS A 22 -6.53 28.45 1.61
N GLY A 23 -6.05 29.44 0.87
CA GLY A 23 -6.15 30.84 1.28
C GLY A 23 -5.45 31.06 2.62
N ASN A 24 -6.19 31.52 3.62
CA ASN A 24 -5.69 31.72 4.99
C ASN A 24 -5.80 30.47 5.88
N GLU A 25 -6.31 29.35 5.36
CA GLU A 25 -6.46 28.11 6.12
C GLU A 25 -5.28 27.18 5.90
N ARG A 26 -4.76 26.62 7.01
CA ARG A 26 -3.78 25.54 7.02
C ARG A 26 -4.41 24.31 7.64
N VAL A 27 -4.52 23.24 6.86
CA VAL A 27 -5.07 21.96 7.29
C VAL A 27 -3.97 20.92 7.29
N GLU A 28 -3.76 20.30 8.45
CA GLU A 28 -2.80 19.20 8.60
C GLU A 28 -3.50 17.87 8.84
N ARG A 29 -2.96 16.81 8.25
CA ARG A 29 -3.41 15.43 8.43
C ARG A 29 -2.21 14.54 8.60
N GLU A 30 -2.26 13.64 9.58
CA GLU A 30 -1.27 12.60 9.78
C GLU A 30 -1.90 11.23 9.52
N ILE A 31 -1.22 10.40 8.75
CA ILE A 31 -1.69 9.08 8.35
C ILE A 31 -0.53 8.11 8.48
N SER A 32 -0.77 7.03 9.22
CA SER A 32 0.15 5.89 9.32
C SER A 32 -0.45 4.66 8.67
N HIS A 33 0.36 3.88 7.96
CA HIS A 33 -0.06 2.59 7.43
C HIS A 33 1.11 1.61 7.35
N ARG A 34 0.76 0.32 7.41
CA ARG A 34 1.71 -0.76 7.17
C ARG A 34 1.96 -0.91 5.67
N LEU A 35 3.22 -1.04 5.31
CA LEU A 35 3.64 -1.41 3.97
C LEU A 35 3.78 -2.93 3.91
N TYR A 36 3.24 -3.50 2.85
CA TYR A 36 3.40 -4.90 2.53
C TYR A 36 3.91 -5.01 1.11
N SER A 37 4.92 -5.83 0.92
CA SER A 37 5.30 -6.37 -0.38
C SER A 37 4.25 -7.38 -0.88
N ALA A 38 4.24 -7.63 -2.19
CA ALA A 38 3.38 -8.67 -2.76
C ALA A 38 3.66 -10.05 -2.16
N THR A 39 4.93 -10.36 -1.88
CA THR A 39 5.33 -11.64 -1.28
C THR A 39 4.78 -11.80 0.15
N GLU A 40 4.80 -10.74 0.97
CA GLU A 40 4.22 -10.78 2.32
C GLU A 40 2.70 -11.00 2.28
N ILE A 41 1.97 -10.31 1.42
CA ILE A 41 0.52 -10.53 1.26
C ILE A 41 0.22 -11.96 0.81
N VAL A 42 0.97 -12.49 -0.16
CA VAL A 42 0.80 -13.87 -0.64
C VAL A 42 1.04 -14.88 0.48
N SER A 43 2.11 -14.70 1.27
CA SER A 43 2.40 -15.59 2.40
C SER A 43 1.30 -15.55 3.45
N LEU A 44 0.84 -14.36 3.86
CA LEU A 44 -0.24 -14.20 4.84
C LEU A 44 -1.55 -14.85 4.36
N LEU A 45 -1.91 -14.70 3.08
CA LEU A 45 -3.10 -15.35 2.53
C LEU A 45 -2.97 -16.88 2.53
N LYS A 46 -1.79 -17.41 2.18
CA LYS A 46 -1.55 -18.85 2.26
C LYS A 46 -1.64 -19.37 3.69
N GLU A 47 -1.13 -18.63 4.68
CA GLU A 47 -1.27 -18.96 6.10
C GLU A 47 -2.74 -19.00 6.56
N CYS A 48 -3.61 -18.18 5.97
CA CYS A 48 -5.06 -18.23 6.19
C CYS A 48 -5.77 -19.39 5.48
N GLY A 49 -5.05 -20.25 4.74
CA GLY A 49 -5.58 -21.42 4.06
C GLY A 49 -6.08 -21.19 2.64
N PHE A 50 -5.73 -20.07 2.00
CA PHE A 50 -5.96 -19.89 0.56
C PHE A 50 -4.93 -20.73 -0.22
N THR A 51 -5.43 -21.57 -1.15
CA THR A 51 -4.61 -22.54 -1.88
C THR A 51 -3.99 -21.94 -3.15
N ALA A 52 -4.63 -20.95 -3.75
CA ALA A 52 -4.12 -20.21 -4.90
C ALA A 52 -4.26 -18.70 -4.69
N VAL A 53 -3.20 -17.95 -5.02
CA VAL A 53 -3.14 -16.51 -4.88
C VAL A 53 -2.46 -15.91 -6.12
N ASP A 54 -3.21 -15.10 -6.86
CA ASP A 54 -2.71 -14.37 -8.04
C ASP A 54 -2.57 -12.88 -7.72
N VAL A 55 -1.52 -12.25 -8.24
CA VAL A 55 -1.20 -10.83 -8.00
C VAL A 55 -1.16 -10.09 -9.33
N TYR A 56 -1.91 -8.99 -9.40
CA TYR A 56 -2.07 -8.14 -10.58
C TYR A 56 -1.71 -6.68 -10.28
N GLY A 57 -1.27 -5.95 -11.30
CA GLY A 57 -0.94 -4.52 -11.29
C GLY A 57 -2.13 -3.58 -11.41
N GLY A 58 -3.34 -4.12 -11.44
CA GLY A 58 -4.58 -3.39 -11.67
C GLY A 58 -5.80 -4.31 -11.63
N LEU A 59 -6.99 -3.68 -11.64
CA LEU A 59 -8.26 -4.41 -11.74
C LEU A 59 -8.55 -4.89 -13.17
N ASP A 60 -7.73 -4.47 -14.13
CA ASP A 60 -7.74 -4.90 -15.53
C ASP A 60 -6.98 -6.22 -15.76
N GLY A 61 -6.39 -6.79 -14.71
CA GLY A 61 -5.60 -8.02 -14.79
C GLY A 61 -4.19 -7.83 -15.34
N SER A 62 -3.71 -6.58 -15.45
CA SER A 62 -2.32 -6.30 -15.83
C SER A 62 -1.31 -6.98 -14.89
N PRO A 63 -0.10 -7.32 -15.35
CA PRO A 63 0.94 -7.87 -14.48
C PRO A 63 1.32 -6.90 -13.36
N TYR A 64 1.65 -7.43 -12.17
CA TYR A 64 2.24 -6.63 -11.09
C TYR A 64 3.74 -6.49 -11.30
N ASP A 65 4.16 -5.34 -11.84
CA ASP A 65 5.57 -5.01 -12.07
C ASP A 65 5.95 -3.61 -11.53
N HIS A 66 7.17 -3.17 -11.83
CA HIS A 66 7.70 -1.88 -11.38
C HIS A 66 6.95 -0.64 -11.93
N THR A 67 6.07 -0.82 -12.92
CA THR A 67 5.23 0.25 -13.48
C THR A 67 3.80 0.24 -12.92
N ALA A 68 3.42 -0.83 -12.20
CA ALA A 68 2.10 -0.97 -11.61
C ALA A 68 1.82 0.13 -10.58
N ARG A 69 0.67 0.79 -10.71
CA ARG A 69 0.24 1.85 -9.79
C ARG A 69 -0.52 1.34 -8.58
N ARG A 70 -0.98 0.09 -8.63
CA ARG A 70 -1.74 -0.57 -7.58
C ARG A 70 -1.51 -2.07 -7.63
N MET A 71 -1.73 -2.73 -6.51
CA MET A 71 -1.75 -4.18 -6.41
C MET A 71 -3.19 -4.64 -6.21
N ALA A 72 -3.63 -5.59 -7.01
CA ALA A 72 -4.87 -6.34 -6.83
C ALA A 72 -4.51 -7.81 -6.60
N VAL A 73 -5.10 -8.43 -5.58
CA VAL A 73 -4.81 -9.83 -5.21
C VAL A 73 -6.10 -10.62 -5.25
N VAL A 74 -6.09 -11.75 -5.94
CA VAL A 74 -7.22 -12.69 -6.01
C VAL A 74 -6.80 -13.99 -5.33
N ALA A 75 -7.47 -14.32 -4.23
CA ALA A 75 -7.19 -15.52 -3.44
C ALA A 75 -8.36 -16.51 -3.53
N ARG A 76 -8.04 -17.79 -3.69
CA ARG A 76 -9.00 -18.90 -3.84
C ARG A 76 -8.72 -19.96 -2.78
N LYS A 77 -9.76 -20.42 -2.09
CA LYS A 77 -9.66 -21.44 -1.03
C LYS A 77 -9.79 -22.83 -1.65
#